data_AF-A0A6I6WUD6-F1
#
_entry.id   AF-A0A6I6WUD6-F1
#
_cell.length_a   1.000
_cell.length_b   1.000
_cell.length_c   1.000
_cell.angle_alpha   90.00
_cell.angle_beta   90.00
_cell.angle_gamma   90.00
#
_symmetry.space_group_name_H-M   'P 1'
#
loop_
_entity.id
_entity.type
_entity.pdbx_description
1 polymer ?
#
loop_
_entity_poly.entity_id
_entity_poly.type
_entity_poly.pdbx_seq_one_letter_code
_entity_poly.pdbx_strand_id
1 'polypeptide(L)'
;MAPGLFAFRGFVAEGLRDQGRSQGWAKGWTEGWTEGWREGRVYALTHTLLRLLELRRIALSETDRERISSCRDCVLLARWTDRALTARTAEDLFSGDGLPRPSGTPAS
;
A
#
# COMPACT_ATOMS: atom_id res chain seq x y z
N MET A 1 20.69 -18.14 50.58
CA MET A 1 19.37 -18.73 50.28
C MET A 1 18.80 -17.98 49.08
N ALA A 2 19.10 -18.43 47.86
CA ALA A 2 18.61 -17.78 46.65
C ALA A 2 17.12 -18.12 46.50
N PRO A 3 16.21 -17.15 46.29
CA PRO A 3 14.82 -17.47 45.99
C PRO A 3 14.82 -18.24 44.67
N GLY A 4 14.55 -19.53 44.78
CA GLY A 4 14.61 -20.46 43.66
C GLY A 4 13.60 -20.10 42.58
N LEU A 5 13.85 -20.68 41.41
CA LEU A 5 13.06 -20.73 40.16
C LEU A 5 11.52 -20.74 40.28
N PHE A 6 10.96 -20.96 41.46
CA PHE A 6 9.53 -20.96 41.79
C PHE A 6 8.88 -19.57 41.79
N ALA A 7 9.63 -18.49 42.08
CA ALA A 7 9.09 -17.13 41.96
C ALA A 7 8.68 -16.79 40.50
N PHE A 8 9.32 -17.46 39.53
CA PHE A 8 9.04 -17.31 38.10
C PHE A 8 7.88 -18.20 37.61
N ARG A 9 7.29 -19.05 38.45
CA ARG A 9 6.09 -19.85 38.14
C ARG A 9 4.90 -19.50 39.04
N GLY A 10 5.01 -18.44 39.84
CA GLY A 10 3.90 -17.92 40.64
C GLY A 10 2.95 -17.04 39.83
N PHE A 11 1.77 -16.77 40.38
CA PHE A 11 0.70 -15.95 39.79
C PHE A 11 1.19 -14.64 39.16
N VAL A 12 2.17 -13.96 39.77
CA VAL A 12 2.78 -12.72 39.24
C VAL A 12 3.49 -12.96 37.91
N ALA A 13 4.30 -14.03 37.82
CA ALA A 13 5.01 -14.38 36.60
C ALA A 13 4.08 -14.88 35.49
N GLU A 14 2.96 -15.51 35.86
CA GLU A 14 1.91 -15.93 34.92
C GLU A 14 1.13 -14.72 34.37
N GLY A 15 0.72 -13.80 35.25
CA GLY A 15 0.07 -12.54 34.83
C GLY A 15 0.94 -11.69 33.91
N LEU A 16 2.26 -11.64 34.13
CA LEU A 16 3.22 -10.97 33.24
C LEU A 16 3.30 -11.63 31.85
N ARG A 17 3.24 -12.96 31.77
CA ARG A 17 3.21 -13.68 30.48
C ARG A 17 1.90 -13.43 29.73
N ASP A 18 0.79 -13.40 30.45
CA ASP A 18 -0.53 -13.18 29.86
C ASP A 18 -0.67 -11.75 29.33
N GLN A 19 -0.19 -10.77 30.10
CA GLN A 19 -0.07 -9.38 29.64
C GLN A 19 0.85 -9.28 28.43
N GLY A 20 2.01 -9.95 28.44
CA GLY A 20 2.93 -9.97 27.30
C GLY A 20 2.28 -10.55 26.03
N ARG A 21 1.53 -11.66 26.15
CA ARG A 21 0.79 -12.24 25.02
C ARG A 21 -0.30 -11.30 24.52
N SER A 22 -1.09 -10.70 25.42
CA SER A 22 -2.15 -9.76 25.05
C SER A 22 -1.60 -8.53 24.33
N GLN A 23 -0.50 -7.96 24.83
CA GLN A 23 0.15 -6.81 24.20
C GLN A 23 0.76 -7.18 22.84
N GLY A 24 1.40 -8.36 22.74
CA GLY A 24 1.92 -8.87 21.48
C GLY A 24 0.82 -9.08 20.43
N TRP A 25 -0.31 -9.65 20.85
CA TRP A 25 -1.48 -9.84 19.98
C TRP A 25 -2.07 -8.51 19.52
N ALA A 26 -2.25 -7.56 20.43
CA ALA A 26 -2.79 -6.24 20.10
C ALA A 26 -1.89 -5.48 19.11
N LYS A 27 -0.57 -5.50 19.32
CA LYS A 27 0.40 -4.90 18.40
C LYS A 27 0.39 -5.57 17.04
N GLY A 28 0.53 -6.90 17.00
CA GLY A 28 0.56 -7.66 15.75
C GLY A 28 -0.74 -7.53 14.96
N TRP A 29 -1.89 -7.52 15.64
CA TRP A 29 -3.19 -7.26 15.00
C TRP A 29 -3.25 -5.87 14.39
N THR A 30 -2.85 -4.84 15.14
CA THR A 30 -2.90 -3.44 14.67
C THR A 30 -1.96 -3.20 13.48
N GLU A 31 -0.72 -3.67 13.59
CA GLU A 31 0.29 -3.54 12.53
C GLU A 31 -0.11 -4.33 11.29
N GLY A 32 -0.51 -5.60 11.46
CA GLY A 32 -0.93 -6.46 10.34
C GLY A 32 -2.20 -5.95 9.65
N TRP A 33 -3.19 -5.46 10.41
CA TRP A 33 -4.40 -4.88 9.84
C TRP A 33 -4.11 -3.60 9.07
N THR A 34 -3.25 -2.72 9.61
CA THR A 34 -2.89 -1.46 8.95
C THR A 34 -2.14 -1.70 7.66
N GLU A 35 -1.14 -2.59 7.67
CA GLU A 35 -0.36 -2.91 6.48
C GLU A 35 -1.22 -3.61 5.43
N GLY A 36 -1.98 -4.65 5.82
CA GLY A 36 -2.86 -5.36 4.91
C GLY A 36 -3.94 -4.47 4.29
N TRP A 37 -4.50 -3.53 5.07
CA TRP A 37 -5.43 -2.55 4.54
C TRP A 37 -4.78 -1.60 3.53
N ARG A 38 -3.55 -1.14 3.81
CA ARG A 38 -2.80 -0.26 2.91
C ARG A 38 -2.46 -0.96 1.59
N GLU A 39 -1.88 -2.16 1.67
CA GLU A 39 -1.53 -2.97 0.50
C GLU A 39 -2.77 -3.31 -0.33
N GLY A 40 -3.85 -3.74 0.31
CA GLY A 40 -5.12 -4.04 -0.36
C GLY A 40 -5.70 -2.82 -1.08
N ARG A 41 -5.60 -1.63 -0.46
CA ARG A 41 -6.07 -0.38 -1.08
C ARG A 41 -5.22 0.03 -2.28
N VAL A 42 -3.89 -0.09 -2.19
CA VAL A 42 -2.98 0.17 -3.31
C VAL A 42 -3.29 -0.79 -4.46
N TYR A 43 -3.35 -2.09 -4.18
CA TYR A 43 -3.67 -3.11 -5.18
C TYR A 43 -5.00 -2.83 -5.89
N ALA A 44 -6.06 -2.56 -5.12
CA ALA A 44 -7.39 -2.29 -5.66
C ALA A 44 -7.41 -1.03 -6.55
N LEU A 45 -6.77 0.06 -6.13
CA LEU A 45 -6.70 1.30 -6.91
C LEU A 45 -5.89 1.13 -8.19
N THR A 46 -4.72 0.49 -8.12
CA THR A 46 -3.88 0.20 -9.29
C THR A 46 -4.64 -0.61 -10.33
N HIS A 47 -5.29 -1.72 -9.93
CA HIS A 47 -6.06 -2.55 -10.85
C HIS A 47 -7.29 -1.82 -11.41
N THR A 48 -8.00 -1.06 -10.58
CA THR A 48 -9.16 -0.28 -11.01
C THR A 48 -8.76 0.78 -12.03
N LEU A 49 -7.68 1.51 -11.78
CA LEU A 49 -7.17 2.52 -12.69
C LEU A 49 -6.77 1.92 -14.04
N LEU A 50 -5.97 0.85 -14.05
CA LEU A 50 -5.57 0.19 -15.29
C LEU A 50 -6.77 -0.32 -16.08
N ARG A 51 -7.76 -0.92 -15.40
CA ARG A 51 -8.99 -1.39 -16.02
C ARG A 51 -9.82 -0.24 -16.60
N LEU A 52 -9.92 0.88 -15.88
CA LEU A 52 -10.63 2.06 -16.34
C LEU A 52 -9.98 2.64 -17.61
N LEU A 53 -8.66 2.76 -17.64
CA LEU A 53 -7.93 3.26 -18.81
C LEU A 53 -8.08 2.36 -20.03
N GLU A 54 -8.09 1.03 -19.81
CA GLU A 54 -8.38 0.04 -20.86
C GLU A 54 -9.78 0.24 -21.45
N LEU A 55 -10.82 0.35 -20.60
CA LEU A 55 -12.20 0.58 -21.02
C LEU A 55 -12.37 1.92 -21.75
N ARG A 56 -11.59 2.93 -21.36
CA ARG A 56 -11.55 4.25 -21.98
C ARG A 56 -10.73 4.31 -23.24
N ARG A 57 -10.06 3.21 -23.63
CA ARG A 57 -9.16 3.13 -24.80
C ARG A 57 -8.04 4.16 -24.74
N ILE A 58 -7.58 4.51 -23.54
CA ILE A 58 -6.42 5.38 -23.35
C ILE A 58 -5.18 4.50 -23.43
N ALA A 59 -4.39 4.69 -24.48
CA ALA A 59 -3.13 3.97 -24.65
C ALA A 59 -2.12 4.46 -23.60
N LEU A 60 -1.55 3.51 -22.85
CA LEU A 60 -0.43 3.75 -21.95
C LEU A 60 0.86 3.29 -22.61
N SER A 61 1.94 4.06 -22.45
CA SER A 61 3.27 3.55 -22.70
C SER A 61 3.64 2.49 -21.65
N GLU A 62 4.62 1.63 -21.94
CA GLU A 62 5.07 0.64 -20.96
C GLU A 62 5.59 1.33 -19.69
N THR A 63 6.28 2.46 -19.84
CA THR A 63 6.78 3.25 -18.72
C THR A 63 5.66 3.84 -17.86
N ASP A 64 4.54 4.28 -18.46
CA ASP A 64 3.39 4.76 -17.70
C ASP A 64 2.69 3.62 -16.95
N ARG A 65 2.62 2.43 -17.57
CA ARG A 65 2.08 1.22 -16.94
C ARG A 65 2.94 0.79 -15.75
N GLU A 66 4.26 0.77 -15.90
CA GLU A 66 5.21 0.50 -14.81
C GLU A 66 5.10 1.54 -13.69
N ARG A 67 4.92 2.81 -14.04
CA ARG A 67 4.73 3.88 -13.05
C ARG A 67 3.47 3.66 -12.21
N ILE A 68 2.37 3.25 -12.83
CA ILE A 68 1.12 2.95 -12.12
C ILE A 68 1.26 1.67 -11.26
N SER A 69 1.88 0.61 -11.79
CA SER A 69 1.99 -0.69 -11.10
C SER A 69 2.99 -0.67 -9.93
N SER A 70 4.05 0.14 -10.01
CA SER A 70 5.05 0.31 -8.95
C SER A 70 4.64 1.32 -7.89
N CYS A 71 3.61 2.14 -8.13
CA CYS A 71 3.15 3.13 -7.17
C CYS A 71 2.62 2.46 -5.88
N ARG A 72 3.00 3.02 -4.73
CA ARG A 72 2.52 2.60 -3.40
C ARG A 72 1.80 3.71 -2.64
N ASP A 73 1.68 4.89 -3.25
CA ASP A 73 0.94 6.02 -2.70
C ASP A 73 -0.53 5.90 -3.09
N CYS A 74 -1.36 5.50 -2.13
CA CYS A 74 -2.79 5.34 -2.34
C CYS A 74 -3.52 6.66 -2.62
N VAL A 75 -3.01 7.80 -2.14
CA VAL A 75 -3.61 9.13 -2.40
C VAL A 75 -3.31 9.56 -3.82
N LEU A 76 -2.09 9.30 -4.31
CA LEU A 76 -1.74 9.54 -5.71
C LEU A 76 -2.53 8.63 -6.67
N LEU A 77 -2.63 7.33 -6.37
CA LEU A 77 -3.43 6.39 -7.17
C LEU A 77 -4.91 6.77 -7.21
N ALA A 78 -5.48 7.23 -6.09
CA ALA A 78 -6.85 7.73 -6.05
C ALA A 78 -7.04 8.96 -6.95
N ARG A 79 -6.13 9.94 -6.88
CA ARG A 79 -6.17 11.12 -7.75
C ARG A 79 -6.08 10.76 -9.24
N TRP A 80 -5.22 9.82 -9.60
CA TRP A 80 -5.16 9.32 -10.97
C TRP A 80 -6.46 8.62 -11.37
N THR A 81 -7.06 7.84 -10.47
CA THR A 81 -8.36 7.20 -10.71
C THR A 81 -9.44 8.25 -10.99
N ASP A 82 -9.52 9.31 -10.21
CA ASP A 82 -10.48 10.41 -10.42
C ASP A 82 -10.23 11.12 -11.77
N ARG A 83 -8.96 11.42 -12.09
CA ARG A 83 -8.60 12.06 -13.37
C ARG A 83 -8.91 11.16 -14.57
N ALA A 84 -8.72 9.85 -14.45
CA ALA A 84 -9.02 8.89 -15.52
C ALA A 84 -10.49 8.92 -15.98
N LEU A 85 -11.41 9.39 -15.11
CA LEU A 85 -12.82 9.56 -15.45
C LEU A 85 -13.06 10.67 -16.48
N THR A 86 -12.16 11.64 -16.63
CA THR A 86 -12.31 12.78 -17.56
C THR A 86 -11.15 12.89 -18.54
N ALA A 87 -10.03 12.22 -18.28
CA ALA A 87 -8.86 12.19 -19.14
C ALA A 87 -9.20 11.72 -20.56
N ARG A 88 -8.61 12.37 -21.56
CA ARG A 88 -8.65 11.93 -22.96
C ARG A 88 -7.36 11.23 -23.35
N THR A 89 -6.25 11.53 -22.67
CA THR A 89 -4.95 10.93 -22.93
C THR A 89 -4.25 10.50 -21.64
N ALA A 90 -3.12 9.79 -21.77
CA ALA A 90 -2.29 9.40 -20.63
C ALA A 90 -1.65 10.62 -19.96
N GLU A 91 -1.41 11.70 -20.69
CA GLU A 91 -0.85 12.94 -20.14
C GLU A 91 -1.82 13.66 -19.22
N ASP A 92 -3.11 13.67 -19.57
CA ASP A 92 -4.17 14.24 -18.73
C ASP A 92 -4.21 13.54 -17.36
N LEU A 93 -3.87 12.26 -17.30
CA LEU A 93 -3.83 11.45 -16.08
C LEU A 93 -2.79 11.96 -15.07
N PHE A 94 -1.59 12.25 -15.56
CA PHE A 94 -0.42 12.64 -14.75
C PHE A 94 -0.25 14.16 -14.62
N SER A 95 -1.15 14.93 -15.23
CA SER A 95 -1.13 16.39 -15.21
C SER A 95 -1.28 16.91 -13.77
N GLY A 96 -0.38 17.83 -13.39
CA GLY A 96 -0.36 18.44 -12.05
C GLY A 96 0.53 17.74 -11.00
N ASP A 97 1.22 16.65 -11.37
CA ASP A 97 2.11 15.95 -10.45
C ASP A 97 3.57 16.43 -10.52
N GLY A 98 3.87 17.45 -11.33
CA GLY A 98 5.19 18.11 -11.43
C GLY A 98 6.34 17.23 -11.94
N LEU A 99 6.10 15.95 -12.23
CA LEU A 99 7.12 15.01 -12.68
C LEU A 99 7.26 15.04 -14.20
N PRO A 100 8.46 15.35 -14.75
CA PRO A 100 8.71 15.20 -16.18
C PRO A 100 8.50 13.75 -16.59
N ARG A 101 8.03 13.52 -17.83
CA ARG A 101 7.97 12.16 -18.37
C ARG A 101 9.37 11.54 -18.24
N PRO A 102 9.51 10.31 -17.72
CA PRO A 102 10.72 9.54 -17.99
C PRO A 102 10.85 9.47 -19.51
N SER A 103 11.96 9.97 -20.03
CA SER A 103 12.21 10.08 -21.46
C SER A 103 12.11 8.70 -22.10
N GLY A 104 10.96 8.40 -22.70
CA GLY A 104 10.81 7.31 -23.64
C GLY A 104 11.64 7.66 -24.87
N THR A 105 12.75 6.96 -25.07
CA THR A 105 13.53 7.03 -26.31
C THR A 105 12.58 6.76 -27.48
N PRO A 106 12.54 7.60 -28.52
CA PRO A 106 11.83 7.23 -29.74
C PRO A 106 12.52 6.00 -30.33
N ALA A 107 11.75 4.92 -30.50
CA ALA A 107 12.19 3.78 -31.29
C ALA A 107 12.39 4.25 -32.74
N SER A 108 13.64 4.14 -33.22
CA SER A 108 13.96 4.18 -34.65
C SER A 108 13.45 2.92 -35.36
#